data_AF-A0A7V8WC12-F1
#
_entry.id   AF-A0A7V8WC12-F1
#
_cell.length_a   1.000
_cell.length_b   1.000
_cell.length_c   1.000
_cell.angle_alpha   90.00
_cell.angle_beta   90.00
_cell.angle_gamma   90.00
#
_symmetry.space_group_name_H-M   'P 1'
#
loop_
_entity.id
_entity.type
_entity.pdbx_description
1 polymer ?
#
loop_
_entity_poly.entity_id
_entity_poly.type
_entity_poly.pdbx_seq_one_letter_code
_entity_poly.pdbx_strand_id
1 'polypeptide(L)'
;KQSEFARTPKYGIERQTDEWVGKKYHQSVGIQPLVELALGLYFTATVFYALTNGIYGTIPFLMLFQVGFLYTGLLSIMQQFTGEDMMLTGPEVAK
;
A
#
# COMPACT_ATOMS: atom_id res chain seq x y z
N LYS A 1 -38.33 -23.64 -13.75
CA LYS A 1 -37.34 -24.74 -13.74
C LYS A 1 -36.07 -24.19 -13.10
N GLN A 2 -35.73 -24.57 -11.87
CA GLN A 2 -34.50 -24.15 -11.20
C GLN A 2 -33.34 -25.01 -11.75
N SER A 3 -32.22 -24.38 -12.12
CA SER A 3 -31.01 -25.09 -12.57
C SER A 3 -30.24 -25.58 -11.34
N GLU A 4 -29.73 -26.82 -11.36
CA GLU A 4 -28.88 -27.35 -10.26
C GLU A 4 -27.56 -26.59 -10.09
N PHE A 5 -27.20 -25.75 -11.06
CA PHE A 5 -26.04 -24.87 -11.00
C PHE A 5 -26.41 -23.53 -10.39
N ALA A 6 -26.59 -23.49 -9.07
CA ALA A 6 -26.67 -22.24 -8.33
C ALA A 6 -25.29 -21.57 -8.30
N ARG A 7 -25.10 -20.50 -9.08
CA ARG A 7 -23.86 -19.71 -9.06
C ARG A 7 -23.87 -18.80 -7.85
N THR A 8 -22.89 -18.94 -6.96
CA THR A 8 -22.68 -17.99 -5.87
C THR A 8 -22.11 -16.67 -6.43
N PRO A 9 -22.70 -15.51 -6.13
CA PRO A 9 -22.21 -14.24 -6.65
C PRO A 9 -20.82 -13.90 -6.08
N LYS A 10 -19.84 -13.65 -6.97
CA LYS A 10 -18.43 -13.35 -6.62
C LYS A 10 -18.27 -12.21 -5.60
N TYR A 11 -19.19 -11.25 -5.62
CA TYR A 11 -19.19 -10.08 -4.73
C TYR A 11 -20.30 -10.11 -3.68
N GLY A 12 -21.06 -11.21 -3.54
CA GLY A 12 -22.14 -11.32 -2.55
C GLY A 12 -23.15 -10.18 -2.65
N ILE A 13 -23.62 -9.88 -3.87
CA ILE A 13 -24.66 -8.89 -4.16
C ILE A 13 -25.97 -9.65 -4.14
N GLU A 14 -26.75 -9.48 -3.08
CA GLU A 14 -28.00 -10.21 -2.87
C GLU A 14 -29.21 -9.28 -2.96
N ARG A 15 -29.01 -7.98 -2.69
CA ARG A 15 -30.06 -6.95 -2.76
C ARG A 15 -29.77 -5.96 -3.90
N GLN A 16 -30.82 -5.36 -4.47
CA GLN A 16 -30.65 -4.32 -5.52
C GLN A 16 -29.89 -3.08 -5.04
N THR A 17 -29.82 -2.86 -3.73
CA THR A 17 -29.07 -1.77 -3.10
C THR A 17 -27.61 -2.12 -2.83
N ASP A 18 -27.18 -3.37 -3.03
CA ASP A 18 -25.80 -3.76 -2.82
C ASP A 18 -24.95 -3.33 -4.02
N GLU A 19 -24.06 -2.36 -3.80
CA GLU A 19 -23.10 -1.95 -4.83
C GLU A 19 -21.83 -2.81 -4.80
N TRP A 20 -21.39 -3.19 -6.00
CA TRP A 20 -20.10 -3.84 -6.20
C TRP A 20 -18.92 -2.85 -6.12
N VAL A 21 -19.15 -1.60 -6.53
CA VAL A 21 -18.13 -0.54 -6.63
C VAL A 21 -17.62 -0.12 -5.25
N GLY A 22 -18.50 -0.12 -4.24
CA GLY A 22 -18.17 0.31 -2.88
C GLY A 22 -17.53 -0.74 -1.98
N LYS A 23 -17.43 -2.02 -2.40
CA LYS A 23 -16.76 -3.06 -1.60
C LYS A 23 -15.24 -2.83 -1.61
N LYS A 24 -14.79 -1.94 -0.73
CA LYS A 24 -13.38 -1.61 -0.49
C LYS A 24 -12.59 -2.87 -0.15
N TYR A 25 -11.81 -3.33 -1.12
CA TYR A 25 -10.75 -4.30 -0.93
C TYR A 25 -9.50 -3.59 -0.37
N HIS A 26 -9.66 -2.79 0.70
CA HIS A 26 -8.58 -1.95 1.22
C HIS A 26 -8.10 -2.48 2.57
N GLN A 27 -6.83 -2.89 2.62
CA GLN A 27 -6.16 -3.30 3.84
C GLN A 27 -5.74 -2.03 4.61
N SER A 28 -6.41 -1.68 5.71
CA SER A 28 -6.12 -0.47 6.50
C SER A 28 -4.88 -0.62 7.41
N VAL A 29 -3.77 -1.15 6.90
CA VAL A 29 -2.57 -1.34 7.72
C VAL A 29 -1.77 -0.04 7.77
N GLY A 30 -2.31 0.96 8.47
CA GLY A 30 -1.70 2.29 8.58
C GLY A 30 -0.29 2.27 9.19
N ILE A 31 0.07 1.22 9.93
CA ILE A 31 1.40 1.08 10.53
C ILE A 31 2.47 0.55 9.57
N GLN A 32 2.08 -0.17 8.50
CA GLN A 32 3.05 -0.79 7.59
C GLN A 32 3.97 0.26 6.91
N PRO A 33 3.46 1.35 6.32
CA PRO A 33 4.31 2.36 5.68
C PRO A 33 5.29 3.05 6.66
N LEU A 34 4.87 3.18 7.93
CA LEU A 34 5.72 3.75 8.98
C LEU A 34 6.91 2.82 9.31
N VAL A 35 6.66 1.50 9.37
CA VAL A 35 7.71 0.50 9.57
C VAL A 35 8.67 0.48 8.38
N GLU A 36 8.17 0.56 7.15
CA GLU A 36 9.00 0.64 5.94
C GLU A 36 9.91 1.88 5.95
N LEU A 37 9.36 3.06 6.29
CA LEU A 37 10.16 4.28 6.45
C LEU A 37 11.23 4.15 7.54
N ALA A 38 10.86 3.58 8.70
CA ALA A 38 11.80 3.38 9.80
C ALA A 38 12.97 2.46 9.38
N LEU A 39 12.69 1.40 8.62
CA LEU A 39 13.72 0.54 8.05
C LEU A 39 14.60 1.29 7.03
N GLY A 40 14.01 2.09 6.14
CA GLY A 40 14.77 2.92 5.20
C GLY A 40 15.73 3.90 5.89
N LEU A 41 15.29 4.54 6.97
CA LEU A 41 16.14 5.42 7.79
C LEU A 41 17.23 4.63 8.54
N TYR A 42 16.92 3.44 9.04
CA TYR A 42 17.89 2.55 9.66
C TYR A 42 19.01 2.13 8.68
N PHE A 43 18.64 1.80 7.43
CA PHE A 43 19.63 1.50 6.40
C PHE A 43 20.47 2.73 6.03
N THR A 44 19.90 3.94 6.08
CA THR A 44 20.67 5.18 5.89
C THR A 44 21.78 5.31 6.92
N ALA A 45 21.48 5.05 8.20
CA ALA A 45 22.48 5.01 9.26
C ALA A 45 23.52 3.89 9.05
N THR A 46 23.07 2.72 8.56
CA THR A 46 23.94 1.58 8.28
C THR A 46 24.91 1.85 7.11
N VAL A 47 24.45 2.53 6.05
CA VAL A 47 25.31 2.95 4.94
C VAL A 47 26.33 3.98 5.41
N PHE A 48 25.93 4.95 6.23
CA PHE A 48 26.86 5.91 6.83
C PHE A 48 27.92 5.21 7.70
N TYR A 49 27.51 4.22 8.49
CA TYR A 49 28.43 3.38 9.26
C TYR A 49 29.41 2.61 8.34
N ALA A 50 28.92 1.99 7.27
CA ALA A 50 29.76 1.27 6.32
C ALA A 50 30.79 2.19 5.64
N LEU A 51 30.38 3.41 5.25
CA LEU A 51 31.25 4.42 4.65
C LEU A 51 32.37 4.86 5.61
N THR A 52 32.03 5.14 6.87
CA THR A 52 33.00 5.59 7.88
C THR A 52 34.00 4.49 8.28
N ASN A 53 33.59 3.22 8.20
CA ASN A 53 34.45 2.07 8.48
C ASN A 53 35.16 1.52 7.23
N GLY A 54 35.00 2.13 6.05
CA GLY A 54 35.64 1.69 4.81
C GLY A 54 35.12 0.35 4.26
N ILE A 55 33.94 -0.10 4.69
CA ILE A 55 33.32 -1.36 4.27
C ILE A 55 32.52 -1.13 2.99
N TYR A 56 33.22 -0.87 1.89
CA TYR A 56 32.56 -0.50 0.62
C TYR A 56 31.85 -1.66 -0.06
N GLY A 57 32.30 -2.90 0.16
CA GLY A 57 31.76 -4.08 -0.52
C GLY A 57 30.27 -4.34 -0.24
N THR A 58 29.78 -3.95 0.94
CA THR A 58 28.37 -4.17 1.34
C THR A 58 27.44 -3.04 0.91
N ILE A 59 27.97 -1.84 0.61
CA ILE A 59 27.20 -0.65 0.26
C ILE A 59 26.20 -0.86 -0.88
N PRO A 60 26.58 -1.45 -2.05
CA PRO A 60 25.61 -1.62 -3.13
C PRO A 60 24.40 -2.47 -2.70
N PHE A 61 24.60 -3.49 -1.86
CA PHE A 61 23.51 -4.31 -1.34
C PHE A 61 22.65 -3.56 -0.33
N LEU A 62 23.26 -2.80 0.58
CA LEU A 62 22.53 -1.97 1.55
C LEU A 62 21.67 -0.92 0.86
N MET A 63 22.19 -0.29 -0.20
CA MET A 63 21.48 0.70 -0.99
C MET A 63 20.25 0.12 -1.70
N LEU A 64 20.30 -1.12 -2.18
CA LEU A 64 19.13 -1.78 -2.79
C LEU A 64 17.97 -1.88 -1.79
N PHE A 65 18.24 -2.31 -0.56
CA PHE A 65 17.22 -2.38 0.49
C PHE A 65 16.74 -0.99 0.93
N GLN A 66 17.67 -0.05 1.11
CA GLN A 66 17.35 1.33 1.48
C GLN A 66 16.39 1.98 0.47
N VAL A 67 16.71 1.90 -0.81
CA VAL A 67 15.88 2.46 -1.89
C VAL A 67 14.54 1.74 -1.94
N GLY A 68 14.51 0.41 -1.81
CA GLY A 68 13.27 -0.37 -1.77
C GLY A 68 12.32 0.11 -0.67
N PHE A 69 12.79 0.16 0.59
CA PHE A 69 11.97 0.55 1.74
C PHE A 69 11.53 2.02 1.69
N LEU A 70 12.43 2.93 1.29
CA LEU A 70 12.06 4.34 1.14
C LEU A 70 11.04 4.54 0.01
N TYR A 71 11.23 3.86 -1.12
CA TYR A 71 10.32 3.99 -2.26
C TYR A 71 8.91 3.47 -1.93
N THR A 72 8.78 2.25 -1.40
CA THR A 72 7.46 1.69 -1.09
C THR A 72 6.79 2.41 0.08
N GLY A 73 7.56 2.80 1.11
CA GLY A 73 7.04 3.52 2.26
C GLY A 73 6.51 4.91 1.88
N LEU A 74 7.27 5.66 1.08
CA LEU A 74 6.84 6.96 0.57
C LEU A 74 5.63 6.83 -0.36
N LEU A 75 5.66 5.88 -1.30
CA LEU A 75 4.54 5.65 -2.23
C LEU A 75 3.25 5.31 -1.48
N SER A 76 3.34 4.45 -0.46
CA SER A 76 2.19 4.06 0.36
C SER A 76 1.61 5.23 1.15
N ILE A 77 2.46 6.10 1.67
CA ILE A 77 2.04 7.35 2.34
C ILE A 77 1.38 8.31 1.35
N MET A 78 1.97 8.51 0.17
CA MET A 78 1.38 9.34 -0.88
C MET A 78 0.02 8.81 -1.35
N GLN A 79 -0.12 7.48 -1.44
CA GLN A 79 -1.38 6.83 -1.77
C GLN A 79 -2.43 7.01 -0.68
N GLN A 80 -2.04 6.99 0.61
CA GLN A 80 -2.95 7.28 1.71
C GLN A 80 -3.46 8.73 1.64
N PHE A 81 -2.57 9.71 1.48
CA PHE A 81 -2.97 11.12 1.37
C PHE A 81 -3.80 11.40 0.11
N THR A 82 -3.38 10.93 -1.06
CA THR A 82 -4.10 11.16 -2.34
C THR A 82 -5.41 10.37 -2.41
N GLY A 83 -5.43 9.17 -1.80
CA GLY A 83 -6.60 8.29 -1.78
C GLY A 83 -7.75 8.82 -0.92
N GLU A 84 -7.45 9.61 0.13
CA GLU A 84 -8.48 10.32 0.90
C GLU A 84 -9.13 11.42 0.05
N ASP A 85 -8.36 12.25 -0.66
CA ASP A 85 -8.88 13.34 -1.49
C ASP A 85 -9.78 12.86 -2.65
N MET A 86 -9.42 11.74 -3.29
CA MET A 86 -10.23 11.16 -4.38
C MET A 86 -11.56 10.58 -3.88
N MET A 87 -11.61 10.08 -2.64
CA MET A 87 -12.83 9.53 -2.06
C MET A 87 -13.78 10.61 -1.53
N LEU A 88 -13.25 11.74 -1.07
CA LEU A 88 -14.05 12.89 -0.63
C LEU A 88 -14.70 13.65 -1.80
N THR A 89 -14.10 13.59 -2.99
CA THR A 89 -14.61 14.26 -4.21
C THR A 89 -15.65 13.42 -4.97
N GLY A 90 -15.81 12.15 -4.62
CA GLY A 90 -16.63 11.17 -5.35
C GLY A 90 -18.17 11.23 -5.23
N PRO A 91 -18.83 11.85 -4.23
CA PRO A 91 -20.29 11.78 -4.14
C PRO A 91 -21.03 12.94 -4.81
N GLU A 92 -20.37 14.03 -5.22
CA GLU A 92 -21.07 15.25 -5.68
C GLU A 92 -21.28 15.33 -7.20
N VAL A 93 -20.53 14.55 -8.00
CA VAL A 93 -20.59 14.62 -9.48
C VAL A 93 -21.62 13.65 -10.09
N ALA A 94 -22.28 12.84 -9.27
CA ALA A 94 -23.30 11.87 -9.71
C ALA A 94 -24.72 12.24 -9.25
N LYS A 95 -25.08 13.52 -9.32
CA LYS A 95 -26.48 13.99 -9.26
C LYS A 95 -26.97 14.48 -10.60
#